data_AF-A0A8C9FIG4-F1
#
_entry.id   AF-A0A8C9FIG4-F1
#
_cell.length_a   1.000
_cell.length_b   1.000
_cell.length_c   1.000
_cell.angle_alpha   90.00
_cell.angle_beta   90.00
_cell.angle_gamma   90.00
#
_symmetry.space_group_name_H-M   'P 1'
#
loop_
_entity.id
_entity.type
_entity.pdbx_description
1 polymer ?
#
loop_
_entity_poly.entity_id
_entity_poly.type
_entity_poly.pdbx_seq_one_letter_code
_entity_poly.pdbx_strand_id
1 'polypeptide(L)'
;MPRQRIERQRKAPGGEEKRAMPAQLKKMEESHQEATAKEVERILRLLQTHFRNDPCTPIFFFDLVVDPNSFARTVENIFHVSFILRDGLARLKLDDDKLPVIGT
;
A
#
# COMPACT_ATOMS: atom_id res chain seq x y z
N MET A 1 -1.86 38.96 38.70
CA MET A 1 -3.30 38.69 38.49
C MET A 1 -3.47 37.25 38.00
N PRO A 2 -4.11 36.33 38.76
CA PRO A 2 -4.26 34.95 38.31
C PRO A 2 -5.44 34.83 37.33
N ARG A 3 -5.18 34.24 36.16
CA ARG A 3 -6.20 33.96 35.12
C ARG A 3 -7.12 32.83 35.61
N GLN A 4 -8.40 33.13 35.74
CA GLN A 4 -9.46 32.20 36.12
C GLN A 4 -9.66 31.15 35.01
N ARG A 5 -9.53 29.86 35.38
CA ARG A 5 -9.71 28.72 34.48
C ARG A 5 -11.20 28.56 34.18
N ILE A 6 -11.61 28.82 32.93
CA ILE A 6 -12.98 28.61 32.47
C ILE A 6 -13.25 27.11 32.44
N GLU A 7 -14.12 26.66 33.33
CA GLU A 7 -14.59 25.29 33.43
C GLU A 7 -15.41 24.95 32.17
N ARG A 8 -14.89 24.05 31.33
CA ARG A 8 -15.61 23.57 30.14
C ARG A 8 -16.86 22.82 30.60
N GLN A 9 -18.02 23.41 30.36
CA GLN A 9 -19.32 22.75 30.55
C GLN A 9 -19.32 21.39 29.82
N ARG A 10 -19.56 20.31 30.57
CA ARG A 10 -19.76 18.97 30.03
C ARG A 10 -21.05 18.96 29.21
N LYS A 11 -20.94 18.81 27.89
CA LYS A 11 -22.08 18.57 27.00
C LYS A 11 -22.64 17.16 27.27
N ALA A 12 -23.95 17.07 27.48
CA ALA A 12 -24.68 15.83 27.71
C ALA A 12 -24.60 14.86 26.51
N PRO A 13 -24.75 13.53 26.72
CA PRO A 13 -24.71 12.53 25.65
C PRO A 13 -26.08 12.50 24.96
N GLY A 14 -26.20 13.24 23.85
CA GLY A 14 -27.42 13.28 23.06
C GLY A 14 -27.19 12.71 21.67
N GLY A 15 -27.79 11.55 21.40
CA GLY A 15 -28.14 11.05 20.06
C GLY A 15 -26.98 10.50 19.24
N GLU A 16 -27.07 9.22 18.87
CA GLU A 16 -26.34 8.65 17.73
C GLU A 16 -26.76 9.38 16.44
N GLU A 17 -26.15 10.54 16.18
CA GLU A 17 -26.03 11.02 14.81
C GLU A 17 -25.18 9.97 14.09
N LYS A 18 -25.85 9.08 13.36
CA LYS A 18 -25.25 8.34 12.25
C LYS A 18 -24.52 9.38 11.41
N ARG A 19 -23.20 9.50 11.62
CA ARG A 19 -22.32 10.33 10.81
C ARG A 19 -22.46 9.79 9.40
N ALA A 20 -23.39 10.36 8.64
CA ALA A 20 -23.52 10.08 7.23
C ALA A 20 -22.22 10.59 6.62
N MET A 21 -21.28 9.66 6.43
CA MET A 21 -20.02 9.98 5.79
C MET A 21 -20.36 10.59 4.44
N PRO A 22 -19.86 11.80 4.11
CA PRO A 22 -20.17 12.44 2.84
C PRO A 22 -19.92 11.46 1.70
N ALA A 23 -20.88 11.32 0.77
CA ALA A 23 -20.76 10.38 -0.35
C ALA A 23 -19.49 10.61 -1.19
N GLN A 24 -18.91 11.81 -1.14
CA GLN A 24 -17.64 12.16 -1.76
C GLN A 24 -16.44 11.43 -1.14
N LEU A 25 -16.43 11.22 0.18
CA LEU A 25 -15.36 10.48 0.86
C LEU A 25 -15.38 9.00 0.48
N LYS A 26 -16.57 8.38 0.42
CA LYS A 26 -16.72 6.98 -0.03
C LYS A 26 -16.24 6.77 -1.47
N LYS A 27 -16.62 7.65 -2.40
CA LYS A 27 -16.16 7.59 -3.80
C LYS A 27 -14.66 7.76 -3.95
N MET A 28 -14.04 8.58 -3.08
CA MET A 28 -12.60 8.78 -3.08
C MET A 28 -11.85 7.52 -2.57
N GLU A 29 -12.34 6.91 -1.49
CA GLU A 29 -11.81 5.63 -0.99
C GLU A 29 -11.93 4.51 -2.04
N GLU A 30 -13.08 4.39 -2.71
CA GLU A 30 -13.29 3.43 -3.80
C GLU A 30 -12.31 3.66 -4.97
N SER A 31 -12.09 4.92 -5.37
CA SER A 31 -11.12 5.28 -6.43
C SER A 31 -9.69 4.89 -6.06
N HIS A 32 -9.28 5.13 -4.81
CA HIS A 32 -7.96 4.72 -4.33
C HIS A 32 -7.79 3.20 -4.27
N GLN A 33 -8.86 2.47 -3.91
CA GLN A 33 -8.86 1.00 -3.96
C GLN A 33 -8.74 0.49 -5.40
N GLU A 34 -9.47 1.09 -6.35
CA GLU A 34 -9.39 0.74 -7.76
C GLU A 34 -8.00 1.00 -8.35
N ALA A 35 -7.38 2.13 -7.99
CA ALA A 35 -6.01 2.45 -8.37
C ALA A 35 -5.01 1.41 -7.81
N THR A 36 -5.18 1.01 -6.55
CA THR A 36 -4.36 -0.02 -5.91
C THR A 36 -4.49 -1.37 -6.62
N ALA A 37 -5.73 -1.77 -6.96
CA ALA A 37 -5.98 -3.04 -7.67
C ALA A 37 -5.33 -3.04 -9.07
N LYS A 38 -5.42 -1.93 -9.80
CA LYS A 38 -4.78 -1.77 -11.11
C LYS A 38 -3.26 -1.91 -11.02
N GLU A 39 -2.62 -1.33 -10.01
CA GLU A 39 -1.16 -1.43 -9.87
C GLU A 39 -0.69 -2.80 -9.42
N VAL A 40 -1.44 -3.48 -8.55
CA VAL A 40 -1.16 -4.89 -8.23
C VAL A 40 -1.25 -5.75 -9.50
N GLU A 41 -2.29 -5.57 -10.31
CA GLU A 41 -2.45 -6.32 -11.57
C GLU A 41 -1.33 -6.01 -12.57
N ARG A 42 -0.95 -4.73 -12.70
CA ARG A 42 0.15 -4.30 -13.58
C ARG A 42 1.47 -4.93 -13.16
N ILE A 43 1.82 -4.91 -11.88
CA ILE A 43 3.06 -5.51 -11.37
C ILE A 43 3.03 -7.03 -11.57
N LEU A 44 1.90 -7.69 -11.28
CA LEU A 44 1.77 -9.12 -11.49
C LEU A 44 2.00 -9.51 -12.96
N ARG A 45 1.42 -8.77 -13.91
CA ARG A 45 1.64 -8.99 -15.35
C ARG A 45 3.10 -8.80 -15.75
N LEU A 46 3.79 -7.82 -15.17
CA LEU A 46 5.23 -7.61 -15.39
C LEU A 46 6.04 -8.82 -14.91
N LEU A 47 5.80 -9.28 -13.68
CA LEU A 47 6.47 -10.45 -13.11
C LEU A 47 6.22 -11.70 -13.97
N GLN A 48 4.96 -11.97 -14.34
CA GLN A 48 4.61 -13.12 -15.18
C GLN A 48 5.29 -13.08 -16.56
N THR A 49 5.37 -11.89 -17.17
CA THR A 49 6.04 -11.71 -18.46
C THR A 49 7.54 -11.96 -18.34
N HIS A 50 8.16 -11.45 -17.27
CA HIS A 50 9.58 -11.67 -17.00
C HIS A 50 9.90 -13.16 -16.85
N PHE A 51 9.22 -13.87 -15.95
CA PHE A 51 9.48 -15.29 -15.69
C PHE A 51 9.05 -16.23 -16.83
N ARG A 52 8.16 -15.78 -17.73
CA ARG A 52 7.88 -16.52 -18.97
C ARG A 52 9.05 -16.47 -19.94
N ASN A 53 9.72 -15.33 -20.03
CA ASN A 53 10.84 -15.11 -20.95
C ASN A 53 12.14 -15.68 -20.38
N ASP A 54 12.35 -15.52 -19.07
CA ASP A 54 13.51 -16.03 -18.35
C ASP A 54 13.09 -16.61 -16.98
N PRO A 55 12.77 -17.92 -16.92
CA PRO A 55 12.29 -18.55 -15.70
C PRO A 55 13.33 -18.66 -14.58
N CYS A 56 14.62 -18.60 -14.92
CA CYS A 56 15.71 -18.83 -13.97
C CYS A 56 16.28 -17.53 -13.40
N THR A 57 16.01 -16.38 -14.02
CA THR A 57 16.52 -15.09 -13.58
C THR A 57 15.58 -14.46 -12.55
N PRO A 58 16.01 -14.33 -11.28
CA PRO A 58 15.23 -13.64 -10.28
C PRO A 58 15.28 -12.11 -10.49
N ILE A 59 14.30 -11.39 -9.94
CA ILE A 59 14.26 -9.92 -10.00
C ILE A 59 14.74 -9.36 -8.66
N PHE A 60 15.68 -8.42 -8.67
CA PHE A 60 16.08 -7.72 -7.44
C PHE A 60 14.90 -6.91 -6.89
N PHE A 61 14.59 -7.11 -5.61
CA PHE A 61 13.42 -6.48 -4.99
C PHE A 61 13.50 -4.95 -5.05
N PHE A 62 14.68 -4.37 -4.81
CA PHE A 62 14.87 -2.92 -4.81
C PHE A 62 14.71 -2.30 -6.20
N ASP A 63 15.13 -2.99 -7.25
CA ASP A 63 14.94 -2.52 -8.64
C ASP A 63 13.46 -2.48 -9.02
N LEU A 64 12.64 -3.36 -8.42
CA LEU A 64 11.20 -3.36 -8.66
C LEU A 64 10.47 -2.24 -7.92
N VAL A 65 10.85 -1.95 -6.68
CA VAL A 65 10.03 -1.09 -5.79
C VAL A 65 10.55 0.34 -5.65
N VAL A 66 11.83 0.60 -5.84
CA VAL A 66 12.43 1.91 -5.58
C VAL A 66 12.16 2.90 -6.71
N ASP A 67 11.54 4.03 -6.38
CA ASP A 67 11.49 5.22 -7.24
C ASP A 67 12.50 6.26 -6.72
N PRO A 68 13.57 6.58 -7.49
CA PRO A 68 14.59 7.52 -7.05
C PRO A 68 14.07 8.96 -6.90
N ASN A 69 12.89 9.26 -7.47
CA ASN A 69 12.29 10.59 -7.45
C ASN A 69 11.16 10.72 -6.43
N SER A 70 10.71 9.63 -5.81
CA SER A 70 9.59 9.65 -4.87
C SER A 70 9.65 8.55 -3.81
N PHE A 71 9.89 8.98 -2.57
CA PHE A 71 9.81 8.09 -1.40
C PHE A 71 8.40 7.51 -1.23
N ALA A 72 7.36 8.34 -1.36
CA ALA A 72 5.98 7.89 -1.22
C ALA A 72 5.64 6.78 -2.23
N ARG A 73 6.06 6.94 -3.48
CA ARG A 73 5.87 5.91 -4.51
C ARG A 73 6.63 4.63 -4.18
N THR A 74 7.84 4.74 -3.62
CA THR A 74 8.59 3.56 -3.16
C THR A 74 7.80 2.77 -2.11
N VAL A 75 7.21 3.46 -1.14
CA VAL A 75 6.38 2.81 -0.11
C VAL A 75 5.10 2.21 -0.71
N GLU A 76 4.45 2.90 -1.65
CA GLU A 76 3.28 2.39 -2.38
C GLU A 76 3.62 1.12 -3.19
N ASN A 77 4.75 1.12 -3.90
CA ASN A 77 5.22 -0.05 -4.64
C ASN A 77 5.47 -1.25 -3.72
N ILE A 78 6.10 -1.03 -2.56
CA ILE A 78 6.29 -2.07 -1.54
C ILE A 78 4.93 -2.60 -1.07
N PHE A 79 3.96 -1.71 -0.82
CA PHE A 79 2.61 -2.09 -0.43
C PHE A 79 1.92 -2.93 -1.49
N HIS A 80 2.02 -2.57 -2.78
CA HIS A 80 1.45 -3.36 -3.88
C HIS A 80 2.10 -4.74 -4.00
N VAL A 81 3.43 -4.82 -3.96
CA VAL A 81 4.17 -6.10 -4.01
C VAL A 81 3.81 -6.99 -2.81
N SER A 82 3.53 -6.41 -1.64
CA SER A 82 3.13 -7.18 -0.46
C SER A 82 1.86 -8.01 -0.68
N PHE A 83 0.90 -7.53 -1.48
CA PHE A 83 -0.29 -8.30 -1.84
C PHE A 83 0.05 -9.51 -2.70
N ILE A 84 0.93 -9.33 -3.69
CA ILE A 84 1.36 -10.41 -4.58
C ILE A 84 2.09 -11.51 -3.79
N LEU A 85 2.95 -11.12 -2.84
CA LEU A 85 3.65 -12.05 -1.96
C LEU A 85 2.69 -12.75 -1.00
N ARG A 86 1.77 -12.02 -0.37
CA ARG A 86 0.76 -12.56 0.55
C ARG A 86 -0.12 -13.60 -0.14
N ASP A 87 -0.52 -13.33 -1.39
CA ASP A 87 -1.41 -14.19 -2.16
C ASP A 87 -0.65 -15.37 -2.82
N GLY A 88 0.68 -15.47 -2.59
CA GLY A 88 1.52 -16.58 -3.07
C GLY A 88 1.80 -16.57 -4.57
N LEU A 89 1.49 -15.47 -5.25
CA LEU A 89 1.71 -15.29 -6.69
C LEU A 89 3.18 -15.03 -7.04
N ALA A 90 3.96 -14.60 -6.06
CA ALA A 90 5.41 -14.51 -6.11
C ALA A 90 5.99 -14.82 -4.72
N ARG A 91 7.29 -15.09 -4.66
CA ARG A 91 8.04 -15.37 -3.42
C ARG A 91 9.23 -14.44 -3.29
N LEU A 92 9.44 -13.94 -2.08
CA LEU A 92 10.65 -13.19 -1.72
C LEU A 92 11.65 -14.18 -1.11
N LYS A 93 12.88 -14.19 -1.63
CA LYS A 93 14.00 -15.01 -1.16
C LYS A 93 15.23 -14.12 -0.98
N LEU A 94 16.25 -14.64 -0.31
CA LEU A 94 17.56 -14.02 -0.29
C LEU A 94 18.47 -14.75 -1.26
N ASP A 95 19.26 -14.02 -2.03
CA ASP A 95 20.32 -14.58 -2.86
C ASP A 95 21.59 -14.91 -2.04
N ASP A 96 22.66 -15.27 -2.75
CA ASP A 96 23.94 -15.63 -2.14
C ASP A 96 24.57 -14.47 -1.35
N ASP A 97 24.35 -13.24 -1.82
CA ASP A 97 24.81 -11.99 -1.19
C ASP A 97 23.86 -11.50 -0.08
N LYS A 98 22.82 -12.27 0.24
CA LYS A 98 21.78 -11.94 1.23
C LYS A 98 20.92 -10.74 0.83
N LEU A 99 20.81 -10.45 -0.45
CA LEU A 99 19.92 -9.43 -0.98
C LEU A 99 18.54 -10.01 -1.33
N PRO A 100 17.46 -9.25 -1.10
CA PRO A 100 16.11 -9.69 -1.39
C PRO A 100 15.86 -9.76 -2.90
N VAL A 101 15.43 -10.93 -3.36
CA VAL A 101 15.07 -11.20 -4.75
C VAL A 101 13.68 -11.82 -4.83
N ILE A 102 12.95 -11.50 -5.90
CA ILE A 102 11.63 -12.05 -6.21
C ILE A 102 11.80 -13.21 -7.20
N GLY A 103 11.16 -14.33 -6.89
CA GLY A 103 11.02 -15.49 -7.77
C GLY A 103 9.57 -15.99 -7.79
N THR A 104 9.24 -16.88 -8.74
CA THR A 104 7.96 -17.58 -8.76
C THR A 104 7.99 -18.91 -8.01
#